data_AF-A0AAX2AB30-F1
#
_entry.id   AF-A0AAX2AB30-F1
#
_cell.length_a   1.000
_cell.length_b   1.000
_cell.length_c   1.000
_cell.angle_alpha   90.00
_cell.angle_beta   90.00
_cell.angle_gamma   90.00
#
_symmetry.space_group_name_H-M   'P 1'
#
loop_
_entity.id
_entity.type
_entity.pdbx_description
1 polymer ?
#
loop_
_entity_poly.entity_id
_entity_poly.type
_entity_poly.pdbx_seq_one_letter_code
_entity_poly.pdbx_strand_id
1 'polypeptide(L)'
;MKQTEQITKLREELINLKENNQISVNVDDLLDYIDYSNKQIPNEKKDNLLKERLQHQSNISIEMLKSVIQSGQNVMKTALFINAGAAISMLTLISNLIGKNEKIYVNALSTPLLIFVLGVLLSACAYGTTYFTQAFYSNQKITKGNVSNAISIILTITSLSAFTIASYCIYTVLIKI
;
A
#
# COMPACT_ATOMS: atom_id res chain seq x y z
N MET A 1 19.89 -22.83 -15.73
CA MET A 1 20.42 -23.93 -16.57
C MET A 1 21.93 -24.14 -16.44
N LYS A 2 22.82 -23.14 -16.64
CA LYS A 2 24.29 -23.37 -16.63
C LYS A 2 24.94 -23.74 -15.27
N GLN A 3 24.38 -23.31 -14.14
CA GLN A 3 24.91 -23.66 -12.81
C GLN A 3 24.73 -25.15 -12.51
N THR A 4 23.57 -25.69 -12.91
CA THR A 4 23.26 -27.13 -12.80
C THR A 4 24.22 -27.93 -13.68
N GLU A 5 24.53 -27.45 -14.89
CA GLU A 5 25.49 -28.09 -15.81
C GLU A 5 26.92 -28.11 -15.26
N GLN A 6 27.35 -27.05 -14.56
CA GLN A 6 28.67 -26.98 -13.92
C GLN A 6 28.77 -27.89 -12.68
N ILE A 7 27.71 -27.96 -11.87
CA ILE A 7 27.62 -28.90 -10.73
C ILE A 7 27.60 -30.34 -11.22
N THR A 8 26.93 -30.62 -12.34
CA THR A 8 26.92 -31.95 -12.96
C THR A 8 28.30 -32.35 -13.47
N LYS A 9 29.02 -31.46 -14.16
CA LYS A 9 30.40 -31.74 -14.63
C LYS A 9 31.39 -31.98 -13.48
N LEU A 10 31.32 -31.15 -12.43
CA LEU A 10 32.15 -31.35 -11.23
C LEU A 10 31.84 -32.69 -10.56
N ARG A 11 30.56 -33.08 -10.51
CA ARG A 11 30.14 -34.38 -9.98
C ARG A 11 30.68 -35.54 -10.82
N GLU A 12 30.62 -35.45 -12.14
CA GLU A 12 31.16 -36.47 -13.05
C GLU A 12 32.68 -36.63 -12.91
N GLU A 13 33.41 -35.52 -12.76
CA GLU A 13 34.87 -35.52 -12.60
C GLU A 13 35.29 -36.12 -11.24
N LEU A 14 34.56 -35.81 -10.17
CA LEU A 14 34.77 -36.44 -8.86
C LEU A 14 34.44 -37.95 -8.86
N ILE A 15 33.46 -38.38 -9.65
CA ILE A 15 33.15 -39.81 -9.83
C ILE A 15 34.28 -40.51 -10.57
N ASN A 16 34.80 -39.94 -11.65
CA ASN A 16 35.93 -40.50 -12.39
C ASN A 16 37.21 -40.60 -11.54
N LEU A 17 37.49 -39.60 -10.70
CA LEU A 17 38.64 -39.63 -9.78
C LEU A 17 38.48 -40.73 -8.71
N LYS A 18 37.24 -40.96 -8.24
CA LYS A 18 36.91 -42.04 -7.31
C LYS A 18 37.07 -43.43 -7.96
N GLU A 19 36.67 -43.59 -9.22
CA GLU A 19 36.83 -44.85 -9.97
C GLU A 19 38.31 -45.20 -10.24
N ASN A 20 39.18 -44.19 -10.31
CA ASN A 20 40.63 -44.36 -10.46
C ASN A 20 41.39 -44.52 -9.12
N ASN A 21 40.71 -44.92 -8.04
CA ASN A 21 41.26 -45.11 -6.68
C ASN A 21 41.90 -43.85 -6.06
N GLN A 22 41.57 -42.65 -6.55
CA GLN A 22 41.99 -41.40 -5.94
C GLN A 22 40.99 -41.03 -4.82
N ILE A 23 41.38 -41.31 -3.57
CA ILE A 23 40.49 -41.18 -2.39
C ILE A 23 40.58 -39.77 -1.77
N SER A 24 41.55 -38.95 -2.18
CA SER A 24 41.75 -37.59 -1.68
C SER A 24 41.88 -36.61 -2.84
N VAL A 25 41.11 -35.53 -2.78
CA VAL A 25 41.26 -34.37 -3.66
C VAL A 25 41.95 -33.28 -2.86
N ASN A 26 42.97 -32.64 -3.42
CA ASN A 26 43.63 -31.51 -2.79
C ASN A 26 42.64 -30.33 -2.70
N VAL A 27 42.55 -29.74 -1.51
CA VAL A 27 41.68 -28.58 -1.25
C VAL A 27 42.13 -27.38 -2.09
N ASP A 28 43.44 -27.22 -2.31
CA ASP A 28 43.99 -26.13 -3.10
C ASP A 28 43.57 -26.23 -4.58
N ASP A 29 43.57 -27.44 -5.16
CA ASP A 29 43.14 -27.65 -6.54
C ASP A 29 41.63 -27.37 -6.71
N LEU A 30 40.82 -27.67 -5.70
CA LEU A 30 39.39 -27.34 -5.69
C LEU A 30 39.14 -25.84 -5.56
N LEU A 31 39.93 -25.15 -4.73
CA LEU A 31 39.86 -23.70 -4.60
C LEU A 31 40.26 -23.00 -5.90
N ASP A 32 41.32 -23.47 -6.56
CA ASP A 32 41.77 -22.97 -7.86
C ASP A 32 40.71 -23.17 -8.95
N TYR A 33 40.03 -24.32 -8.97
CA TYR A 33 38.93 -24.57 -9.91
C TYR A 33 37.73 -23.66 -9.64
N ILE A 34 37.35 -23.46 -8.37
CA ILE A 34 36.26 -22.56 -7.98
C ILE A 34 36.60 -21.11 -8.38
N ASP A 35 37.84 -20.68 -8.17
CA ASP A 35 38.30 -19.33 -8.53
C ASP A 35 38.40 -19.12 -10.04
N TYR A 36 38.84 -20.15 -10.77
CA TYR A 36 38.82 -20.16 -12.24
C TYR A 36 37.38 -20.07 -12.79
N SER A 37 36.46 -20.85 -12.22
CA SER A 37 35.04 -20.84 -12.59
C SER A 37 34.37 -19.50 -12.28
N ASN A 38 34.70 -18.87 -11.14
CA ASN A 38 34.22 -17.54 -10.77
C ASN A 38 34.78 -16.44 -11.69
N LYS A 39 36.02 -16.56 -12.16
CA LYS A 39 36.63 -15.65 -13.16
C LYS A 39 36.02 -15.79 -14.55
N GLN A 40 35.40 -16.93 -14.88
CA GLN A 40 34.80 -17.19 -16.19
C GLN A 40 33.37 -16.66 -16.38
N ILE A 41 32.75 -16.02 -15.39
CA ILE A 41 31.50 -15.28 -15.64
C ILE A 41 31.86 -14.04 -16.47
N PRO A 42 31.47 -13.96 -17.75
CA PRO A 42 31.85 -12.82 -18.59
C PRO A 42 31.37 -11.53 -17.94
N ASN A 43 32.18 -10.46 -17.95
CA ASN A 43 31.80 -9.17 -17.36
C ASN A 43 30.43 -8.69 -17.89
N GLU A 44 30.13 -8.91 -19.18
CA GLU A 44 28.83 -8.64 -19.79
C GLU A 44 27.66 -9.40 -19.13
N LYS A 45 27.89 -10.65 -18.72
CA LYS A 45 26.88 -11.45 -18.00
C LYS A 45 26.69 -10.97 -16.56
N LYS A 46 27.77 -10.55 -15.90
CA LYS A 46 27.71 -9.93 -14.57
C LYS A 46 26.96 -8.60 -14.61
N ASP A 47 27.19 -7.79 -15.65
CA ASP A 47 26.51 -6.52 -15.88
C ASP A 47 25.02 -6.72 -16.20
N ASN A 48 24.68 -7.73 -17.02
CA ASN A 48 23.29 -8.09 -17.30
C ASN A 48 22.57 -8.59 -16.04
N LEU A 49 23.20 -9.42 -15.22
CA LEU A 49 22.64 -9.88 -13.94
C LEU A 49 22.44 -8.70 -12.96
N LEU A 50 23.37 -7.74 -12.92
CA LEU A 50 23.22 -6.54 -12.11
C LEU A 50 22.05 -5.68 -12.62
N LYS A 51 21.94 -5.50 -13.94
CA LYS A 51 20.85 -4.76 -14.57
C LYS A 51 19.49 -5.42 -14.31
N GLU A 52 19.40 -6.75 -14.44
CA GLU A 52 18.19 -7.51 -14.10
C GLU A 52 17.82 -7.34 -12.62
N ARG A 53 18.79 -7.40 -11.70
CA ARG A 53 18.55 -7.17 -10.26
C ARG A 53 18.04 -5.75 -10.00
N LEU A 54 18.65 -4.74 -10.60
CA LEU A 54 18.23 -3.34 -10.46
C LEU A 54 16.83 -3.11 -11.03
N GLN A 55 16.53 -3.69 -12.20
CA GLN A 55 15.20 -3.63 -12.79
C GLN A 55 14.17 -4.35 -11.92
N HIS A 56 14.50 -5.53 -11.40
CA HIS A 56 13.62 -6.28 -10.50
C HIS A 56 13.35 -5.50 -9.21
N GLN A 57 14.36 -4.89 -8.59
CA GLN A 57 14.19 -4.06 -7.40
C GLN A 57 13.37 -2.80 -7.69
N SER A 58 13.59 -2.16 -8.84
CA SER A 58 12.79 -1.03 -9.31
C SER A 58 11.33 -1.43 -9.49
N ASN A 59 11.06 -2.56 -10.14
CA ASN A 59 9.71 -3.08 -10.37
C ASN A 59 8.99 -3.38 -9.05
N ILE A 60 9.66 -4.05 -8.10
CA ILE A 60 9.11 -4.27 -6.75
C ILE A 60 8.75 -2.93 -6.11
N SER A 61 9.65 -1.93 -6.17
CA SER A 61 9.44 -0.63 -5.54
C SER A 61 8.24 0.11 -6.14
N ILE A 62 8.07 0.03 -7.47
CA ILE A 62 6.92 0.62 -8.17
C ILE A 62 5.63 -0.10 -7.79
N GLU A 63 5.64 -1.43 -7.70
CA GLU A 63 4.47 -2.22 -7.32
C GLU A 63 4.05 -1.96 -5.87
N MET A 64 5.01 -1.91 -4.95
CA MET A 64 4.79 -1.52 -3.56
C MET A 64 4.21 -0.11 -3.44
N LEU A 65 4.73 0.86 -4.21
CA LEU A 65 4.19 2.22 -4.25
C LEU A 65 2.73 2.25 -4.75
N LYS A 66 2.42 1.52 -5.83
CA LYS A 66 1.05 1.39 -6.35
C LYS A 66 0.11 0.80 -5.30
N SER A 67 0.55 -0.26 -4.61
CA SER A 67 -0.21 -0.91 -3.55
C SER A 67 -0.54 0.07 -2.41
N VAL A 68 0.44 0.85 -1.95
CA VAL A 68 0.23 1.89 -0.91
C VAL A 68 -0.74 2.97 -1.37
N ILE A 69 -0.61 3.47 -2.61
CA ILE A 69 -1.52 4.49 -3.16
C ILE A 69 -2.95 3.93 -3.24
N GLN A 70 -3.11 2.71 -3.73
CA GLN A 70 -4.42 2.06 -3.86
C GLN A 70 -5.06 1.82 -2.49
N SER A 71 -4.29 1.37 -1.50
CA SER A 71 -4.76 1.23 -0.13
C SER A 71 -5.23 2.56 0.47
N GLY A 72 -4.45 3.63 0.29
CA GLY A 72 -4.83 4.98 0.74
C GLY A 72 -6.12 5.49 0.07
N GLN A 73 -6.26 5.32 -1.24
CA GLN A 73 -7.49 5.65 -1.97
C GLN A 73 -8.69 4.84 -1.51
N ASN A 74 -8.50 3.57 -1.16
CA ASN A 74 -9.57 2.72 -0.64
C ASN A 74 -10.06 3.24 0.73
N VAL A 75 -9.15 3.62 1.63
CA VAL A 75 -9.52 4.20 2.94
C VAL A 75 -10.34 5.49 2.75
N MET A 76 -9.92 6.38 1.84
CA MET A 76 -10.65 7.61 1.54
C MET A 76 -12.06 7.34 1.00
N LYS A 77 -12.21 6.38 0.08
CA LYS A 77 -13.51 5.95 -0.45
C LYS A 77 -14.39 5.36 0.64
N THR A 78 -13.84 4.50 1.48
CA THR A 78 -14.57 3.92 2.62
C THR A 78 -15.05 5.02 3.56
N ALA A 79 -14.18 5.96 3.93
CA ALA A 79 -14.56 7.12 4.76
C ALA A 79 -15.69 7.96 4.14
N LEU A 80 -15.67 8.15 2.81
CA LEU A 80 -16.75 8.81 2.08
C LEU A 80 -18.05 8.01 2.18
N PHE A 81 -18.02 6.70 1.90
CA PHE A 81 -19.22 5.86 1.89
C PHE A 81 -19.86 5.71 3.27
N ILE A 82 -19.09 5.52 4.34
CA ILE A 82 -19.65 5.38 5.69
C ILE A 82 -20.34 6.67 6.14
N ASN A 83 -19.72 7.83 5.88
CA ASN A 83 -20.31 9.13 6.22
C ASN A 83 -21.56 9.41 5.37
N ALA A 84 -21.51 9.12 4.07
CA ALA A 84 -22.64 9.34 3.17
C ALA A 84 -23.81 8.42 3.51
N GLY A 85 -23.54 7.14 3.75
CA GLY A 85 -24.56 6.16 4.16
C GLY A 85 -25.23 6.59 5.47
N ALA A 86 -24.45 6.97 6.47
CA ALA A 86 -24.98 7.44 7.75
C ALA A 86 -25.77 8.75 7.62
N ALA A 87 -25.31 9.71 6.81
CA ALA A 87 -26.04 10.95 6.53
C ALA A 87 -27.41 10.68 5.88
N ILE A 88 -27.46 9.78 4.88
CA ILE A 88 -28.71 9.40 4.22
C ILE A 88 -29.66 8.72 5.21
N SER A 89 -29.17 7.75 6.00
CA SER A 89 -29.99 7.07 7.03
C SER A 89 -30.53 8.05 8.06
N MET A 90 -29.72 9.02 8.48
CA MET A 90 -30.14 10.08 9.40
C MET A 90 -31.17 11.01 8.79
N LEU A 91 -31.01 11.39 7.53
CA LEU A 91 -31.99 12.21 6.82
C LEU A 91 -33.34 11.50 6.71
N THR A 92 -33.33 10.19 6.44
CA THR A 92 -34.54 9.35 6.45
C THR A 92 -35.19 9.31 7.83
N LEU A 93 -34.41 9.08 8.89
CA LEU A 93 -34.91 9.06 10.27
C LEU A 93 -35.54 10.41 10.66
N ILE A 94 -34.85 11.52 10.38
CA ILE A 94 -35.36 12.86 10.67
C ILE A 94 -36.65 13.14 9.89
N SER A 95 -36.72 12.75 8.61
CA SER A 95 -37.94 12.93 7.80
C SER A 95 -39.15 12.21 8.41
N ASN A 96 -38.95 11.00 8.95
CA ASN A 96 -39.99 10.27 9.65
C ASN A 96 -40.42 10.95 10.96
N LEU A 97 -39.48 11.49 11.73
CA LEU A 97 -39.76 12.21 12.99
C LEU A 97 -40.51 13.52 12.76
N ILE A 98 -40.23 14.23 11.67
CA ILE A 98 -40.99 15.42 11.27
C ILE A 98 -42.46 15.06 11.05
N GLY A 99 -42.75 13.96 10.35
CA GLY A 99 -44.12 13.49 10.13
C GLY A 99 -44.88 13.13 11.42
N LYS A 100 -44.15 12.85 12.51
CA LYS A 100 -44.70 12.52 13.84
C LYS A 100 -44.75 13.71 14.81
N ASN A 101 -44.39 14.92 14.37
CA ASN A 101 -44.29 16.14 15.21
C ASN A 101 -43.29 16.04 16.38
N GLU A 102 -42.29 15.16 16.28
CA GLU A 102 -41.26 14.91 17.29
C GLU A 102 -40.11 15.94 17.25
N LYS A 103 -40.44 17.24 17.42
CA LYS A 103 -39.53 18.37 17.18
C LYS A 103 -38.25 18.33 18.04
N ILE A 104 -38.33 17.79 19.26
CA ILE A 104 -37.19 17.70 20.19
C ILE A 104 -36.10 16.80 19.58
N TYR A 105 -36.48 15.62 19.06
CA TYR A 105 -35.56 14.66 18.47
C TYR A 105 -35.04 15.11 17.10
N VAL A 106 -35.87 15.80 16.30
CA VAL A 106 -35.42 16.42 15.05
C VAL A 106 -34.27 17.40 15.30
N ASN A 107 -34.41 18.28 16.30
CA ASN A 107 -33.37 19.25 16.63
C ASN A 107 -32.09 18.55 17.15
N ALA A 108 -32.25 17.57 18.06
CA ALA A 108 -31.14 16.81 18.62
C ALA A 108 -30.33 16.02 17.55
N LEU A 109 -31.02 15.45 16.55
CA LEU A 109 -30.41 14.66 15.48
C LEU A 109 -29.88 15.50 14.31
N SER A 110 -30.23 16.79 14.23
CA SER A 110 -29.73 17.68 13.16
C SER A 110 -28.22 17.94 13.26
N THR A 111 -27.69 18.01 14.49
CA THR A 111 -26.26 18.21 14.74
C THR A 111 -25.39 17.06 14.23
N PRO A 112 -25.64 15.78 14.60
CA PRO A 112 -24.85 14.67 14.07
C PRO A 112 -25.03 14.48 12.55
N LEU A 113 -26.20 14.80 11.98
CA LEU A 113 -26.38 14.83 10.53
C LEU A 113 -25.40 15.81 9.86
N LEU A 114 -25.30 17.03 10.38
CA LEU A 114 -24.36 18.04 9.86
C LEU A 114 -22.91 17.55 9.95
N ILE A 115 -22.53 16.89 11.04
CA ILE A 115 -21.18 16.32 11.22
C ILE A 115 -20.90 15.24 10.16
N PHE A 116 -21.85 14.35 9.86
CA PHE A 116 -21.67 13.37 8.79
C PHE A 116 -21.52 14.02 7.41
N VAL A 117 -22.32 15.05 7.10
CA VAL A 117 -22.20 15.79 5.83
C VAL A 117 -20.83 16.46 5.71
N LEU A 118 -20.32 17.04 6.79
CA LEU A 118 -18.95 17.56 6.83
C LEU A 118 -17.91 16.45 6.63
N GLY A 119 -18.12 15.27 7.23
CA GLY A 119 -17.30 14.09 6.97
C GLY A 119 -17.27 13.70 5.49
N VAL A 120 -18.42 13.69 4.80
CA VAL A 120 -18.49 13.45 3.35
C VAL A 120 -17.67 14.49 2.59
N LEU A 121 -17.85 15.78 2.90
CA LEU A 121 -17.12 16.86 2.24
C LEU A 121 -15.60 16.73 2.42
N LEU A 122 -15.15 16.47 3.65
CA LEU A 122 -13.73 16.27 3.97
C LEU A 122 -13.13 15.07 3.24
N SER A 123 -13.85 13.93 3.17
CA SER A 123 -13.41 12.76 2.40
C SER A 123 -13.33 13.05 0.91
N ALA A 124 -14.31 13.76 0.35
CA ALA A 124 -14.32 14.13 -1.06
C ALA A 124 -13.15 15.07 -1.40
N CYS A 125 -12.89 16.06 -0.54
CA CYS A 125 -11.73 16.93 -0.67
C CYS A 125 -10.41 16.16 -0.57
N ALA A 126 -10.29 15.24 0.39
CA ALA A 126 -9.10 14.39 0.54
C ALA A 126 -8.83 13.55 -0.71
N TYR A 127 -9.89 12.95 -1.28
CA TYR A 127 -9.78 12.18 -2.52
C TYR A 127 -9.40 13.08 -3.70
N GLY A 128 -10.00 14.27 -3.80
CA GLY A 128 -9.64 15.27 -4.81
C GLY A 128 -8.21 15.77 -4.70
N THR A 129 -7.68 15.96 -3.49
CA THR A 129 -6.29 16.40 -3.28
C THR A 129 -5.26 15.37 -3.72
N THR A 130 -5.63 14.09 -3.83
CA THR A 130 -4.73 13.07 -4.42
C THR A 130 -4.39 13.36 -5.89
N TYR A 131 -5.31 13.99 -6.65
CA TYR A 131 -5.03 14.43 -8.01
C TYR A 131 -3.91 15.46 -8.05
N PHE A 132 -3.97 16.46 -7.16
CA PHE A 132 -2.91 17.47 -7.04
C PHE A 132 -1.58 16.87 -6.60
N THR A 133 -1.62 15.92 -5.66
CA THR A 133 -0.43 15.17 -5.23
C THR A 133 0.25 14.48 -6.42
N GLN A 134 -0.51 13.75 -7.24
CA GLN A 134 0.01 13.08 -8.44
C GLN A 134 0.50 14.07 -9.49
N ALA A 135 -0.22 15.17 -9.72
CA ALA A 135 0.20 16.22 -10.63
C ALA A 135 1.53 16.88 -10.21
N PHE A 136 1.75 17.10 -8.91
CA PHE A 136 3.03 17.63 -8.42
C PHE A 136 4.17 16.63 -8.56
N TYR A 137 3.95 15.35 -8.24
CA TYR A 137 4.98 14.33 -8.42
C TYR A 137 5.35 14.11 -9.89
N SER A 138 4.38 14.15 -10.80
CA SER A 138 4.63 14.09 -12.25
C SER A 138 5.52 15.23 -12.74
N ASN A 139 5.33 16.43 -12.18
CA ASN A 139 6.15 17.61 -12.46
C ASN A 139 7.44 17.70 -11.63
N GLN A 140 7.87 16.61 -10.97
CA GLN A 140 9.06 16.55 -10.10
C GLN A 140 9.05 17.56 -8.93
N LYS A 141 7.89 18.10 -8.56
CA LYS A 141 7.71 19.04 -7.43
C LYS A 141 7.49 18.28 -6.13
N ILE A 142 8.52 17.58 -5.65
CA ILE A 142 8.45 16.63 -4.52
C ILE A 142 7.89 17.30 -3.26
N THR A 143 8.40 18.46 -2.85
CA THR A 143 7.95 19.14 -1.61
C THR A 143 6.46 19.49 -1.64
N LYS A 144 5.96 20.00 -2.78
CA LYS A 144 4.54 20.34 -2.93
C LYS A 144 3.66 19.09 -2.96
N GLY A 145 4.13 18.02 -3.59
CA GLY A 145 3.48 16.71 -3.55
C GLY A 145 3.37 16.17 -2.13
N ASN A 146 4.45 16.23 -1.34
CA ASN A 146 4.48 15.79 0.06
C ASN A 146 3.49 16.58 0.92
N VAL A 147 3.42 17.90 0.77
CA VAL A 147 2.46 18.76 1.48
C VAL A 147 1.02 18.41 1.11
N SER A 148 0.72 18.28 -0.19
CA SER A 148 -0.61 17.89 -0.67
C SER A 148 -1.03 16.51 -0.16
N ASN A 149 -0.08 15.57 -0.10
CA ASN A 149 -0.30 14.25 0.47
C ASN A 149 -0.60 14.32 1.98
N ALA A 150 0.16 15.10 2.74
CA ALA A 150 -0.08 15.29 4.18
C ALA A 150 -1.46 15.90 4.45
N ILE A 151 -1.88 16.89 3.66
CA ILE A 151 -3.23 17.46 3.73
C ILE A 151 -4.29 16.38 3.50
N SER A 152 -4.09 15.53 2.48
CA SER A 152 -5.03 14.45 2.16
C SER A 152 -5.18 13.45 3.32
N ILE A 153 -4.07 13.12 4.00
CA ILE A 153 -4.05 12.25 5.18
C ILE A 153 -4.83 12.90 6.33
N ILE A 154 -4.53 14.16 6.66
CA ILE A 154 -5.18 14.89 7.75
C ILE A 154 -6.69 15.00 7.52
N LEU A 155 -7.12 15.35 6.30
CA LEU A 155 -8.54 15.41 5.94
C LEU A 155 -9.23 14.05 6.12
N THR A 156 -8.58 12.97 5.72
CA THR A 156 -9.11 11.60 5.85
C THR A 156 -9.28 11.21 7.33
N ILE A 157 -8.28 11.46 8.17
CA ILE A 157 -8.34 11.18 9.61
C ILE A 157 -9.42 12.03 10.29
N THR A 158 -9.52 13.31 9.91
CA THR A 158 -10.54 14.22 10.44
C THR A 158 -11.95 13.75 10.07
N SER A 159 -12.13 13.28 8.84
CA SER A 159 -13.40 12.70 8.37
C SER A 159 -13.79 11.43 9.11
N LEU A 160 -12.84 10.52 9.36
CA LEU A 160 -13.09 9.32 10.17
C LEU A 160 -13.43 9.66 11.62
N SER A 161 -12.75 10.66 12.19
CA SER A 161 -13.04 11.14 13.54
C SER A 161 -14.44 11.76 13.63
N ALA A 162 -14.85 12.53 12.60
CA ALA A 162 -16.20 13.06 12.49
C ALA A 162 -17.26 11.96 12.48
N PHE A 163 -17.01 10.86 11.76
CA PHE A 163 -17.90 9.69 11.76
C PHE A 163 -18.10 9.13 13.18
N THR A 164 -17.02 8.93 13.93
CA THR A 164 -17.07 8.39 15.29
C THR A 164 -17.78 9.35 16.25
N ILE A 165 -17.49 10.66 16.18
CA ILE A 165 -18.12 11.68 17.01
C ILE A 165 -19.63 11.76 16.73
N ALA A 166 -20.03 11.84 15.47
CA ALA A 166 -21.45 11.89 15.08
C ALA A 166 -22.20 10.63 15.54
N SER A 167 -21.59 9.46 15.38
CA SER A 167 -22.15 8.17 15.82
C SER A 167 -22.36 8.14 17.35
N TYR A 168 -21.39 8.65 18.11
CA TYR A 168 -21.52 8.79 19.56
C TYR A 168 -22.64 9.77 19.94
N CYS A 169 -22.72 10.93 19.28
CA CYS A 169 -23.81 11.89 19.49
C CYS A 169 -25.18 11.24 19.26
N ILE A 170 -25.34 10.48 18.17
CA ILE A 170 -26.60 9.76 17.90
C ILE A 170 -26.93 8.79 19.03
N TYR A 171 -25.97 7.97 19.45
CA TYR A 171 -26.16 7.03 20.56
C TYR A 171 -26.66 7.72 21.84
N THR A 172 -26.08 8.88 22.20
CA THR A 172 -26.51 9.63 23.39
C THR A 172 -27.92 10.23 23.27
N VAL A 173 -28.36 10.55 22.05
CA VAL A 173 -29.73 11.03 21.81
C VAL A 173 -30.70 9.85 21.87
N LEU A 174 -30.37 8.72 21.25
CA LEU A 174 -31.25 7.55 21.19
C LEU A 174 -31.52 6.92 22.56
N ILE A 175 -30.59 6.97 23.51
CA ILE A 175 -30.82 6.48 24.88
C ILE A 175 -31.81 7.35 25.66
N LYS A 176 -32.00 8.60 25.24
CA LYS A 176 -32.92 9.54 25.88
C LYS A 176 -34.34 9.50 25.28
N ILE A 177 -34.54 8.71 24.22
CA ILE A 177 -35.84 8.42 23.61
C ILE A 177 -36.48 7.26 24.36
#